data_AF-A0A6M1NF30-F1
#
_entry.id   AF-A0A6M1NF30-F1
#
_cell.length_a   1.000
_cell.length_b   1.000
_cell.length_c   1.000
_cell.angle_alpha   90.00
_cell.angle_beta   90.00
_cell.angle_gamma   90.00
#
_symmetry.space_group_name_H-M   'P 1'
#
loop_
_entity.id
_entity.type
_entity.pdbx_description
1 polymer ?
#
loop_
_entity_poly.entity_id
_entity_poly.type
_entity_poly.pdbx_seq_one_letter_code
_entity_poly.pdbx_strand_id
1 'polypeptide(L)'
;MAGHRIDMLDIQRIVQLKARGESNRSIARLLGINRKTVNEYVLHLKEKGKDFSELKDLDETSLASVLPSPKVFNKPDTYQELSGMFPEFKRSMQSSGFTYLNIWELSIQRIGASRRGRKSLVLHMMIVLRDL
;
A
#
# COMPACT_ATOMS: atom_id res chain seq x y z
N MET A 1 -3.00 10.44 9.87
CA MET A 1 -3.79 11.33 9.00
C MET A 1 -4.08 10.57 7.72
N ALA A 2 -5.34 10.51 7.29
CA ALA A 2 -5.78 9.72 6.13
C ALA A 2 -4.85 9.97 4.93
N GLY A 3 -4.38 8.89 4.29
CA GLY A 3 -3.34 8.96 3.27
C GLY A 3 -3.74 9.89 2.14
N HIS A 4 -3.00 10.98 1.97
CA HIS A 4 -3.10 11.86 0.82
C HIS A 4 -2.92 11.00 -0.43
N ARG A 5 -4.00 10.84 -1.22
CA ARG A 5 -3.89 10.24 -2.54
C ARG A 5 -3.17 11.26 -3.41
N ILE A 6 -2.12 10.80 -4.09
CA ILE A 6 -1.36 11.65 -5.01
C ILE A 6 -2.14 11.72 -6.31
N ASP A 7 -2.51 12.93 -6.71
CA ASP A 7 -3.20 13.18 -7.97
C ASP A 7 -2.19 13.48 -9.09
N MET A 8 -2.66 13.48 -10.34
CA MET A 8 -1.80 13.71 -11.50
C MET A 8 -1.10 15.08 -11.46
N LEU A 9 -1.78 16.09 -10.93
CA LEU A 9 -1.21 17.43 -10.73
C LEU A 9 -0.03 17.43 -9.76
N ASP A 10 -0.10 16.66 -8.68
CA ASP A 10 1.01 16.52 -7.72
C ASP A 10 2.23 15.91 -8.39
N ILE A 11 2.01 14.91 -9.24
CA ILE A 11 3.07 14.23 -9.99
C ILE A 11 3.73 15.18 -10.99
N GLN A 12 2.94 15.94 -11.75
CA GLN A 12 3.47 16.98 -12.64
C GLN A 12 4.29 18.00 -11.85
N ARG A 13 3.82 18.40 -10.66
CA ARG A 13 4.55 19.34 -9.79
C ARG A 13 5.86 18.75 -9.28
N ILE A 14 5.88 17.46 -8.91
CA ILE A 14 7.11 16.75 -8.55
C ILE A 14 8.11 16.80 -9.70
N VAL A 15 7.68 16.48 -10.92
CA VAL A 15 8.54 16.51 -12.13
C VAL A 15 9.09 17.93 -12.37
N GLN A 16 8.23 18.94 -12.36
CA GLN A 16 8.63 20.34 -12.56
C GLN A 16 9.64 20.84 -11.53
N LEU A 17 9.41 20.54 -10.25
CA LEU A 17 10.34 20.93 -9.18
C LEU A 17 11.66 20.16 -9.32
N LYS A 18 11.59 18.90 -9.77
CA LYS A 18 12.79 18.08 -9.93
C LYS A 18 13.65 18.50 -11.11
N ALA A 19 13.03 18.92 -12.21
CA ALA A 19 13.71 19.56 -13.33
C ALA A 19 14.40 20.88 -12.93
N ARG A 20 13.89 21.58 -11.91
CA ARG A 20 14.53 22.79 -11.34
C ARG A 20 15.68 22.49 -10.37
N GLY A 21 15.96 21.22 -10.08
CA GLY A 21 17.02 20.81 -9.15
C GLY A 21 16.60 20.74 -7.68
N GLU A 22 15.32 20.88 -7.35
CA GLU A 22 14.85 20.83 -5.96
C GLU A 22 15.09 19.46 -5.32
N SER A 23 15.47 19.43 -4.04
CA SER A 23 15.66 18.17 -3.30
C SER A 23 14.32 17.48 -2.99
N ASN A 24 14.31 16.15 -2.84
CA ASN A 24 13.07 15.41 -2.51
C ASN A 24 12.47 15.87 -1.16
N ARG A 25 13.31 16.36 -0.25
CA ARG A 25 12.86 16.91 1.05
C ARG A 25 12.15 18.25 0.86
N SER A 26 12.70 19.12 0.00
CA SER A 26 12.09 20.40 -0.35
C SER A 26 10.72 20.18 -1.01
N ILE A 27 10.67 19.29 -2.01
CA ILE A 27 9.44 18.93 -2.72
C ILE A 27 8.36 18.39 -1.77
N ALA A 28 8.72 17.47 -0.87
CA ALA A 28 7.80 16.93 0.13
C ALA A 28 7.20 18.04 1.02
N ARG A 29 8.02 19.02 1.42
CA ARG A 29 7.57 20.16 2.22
C ARG A 29 6.68 21.12 1.43
N LEU A 30 7.04 21.41 0.19
CA LEU A 30 6.31 22.34 -0.69
C LEU A 30 4.93 21.81 -1.08
N LEU A 31 4.82 20.50 -1.33
CA LEU A 31 3.57 19.86 -1.76
C LEU A 31 2.76 19.27 -0.59
N GLY A 32 3.30 19.28 0.63
CA GLY A 32 2.66 18.61 1.78
C GLY A 32 2.57 17.09 1.65
N ILE A 33 3.34 16.49 0.73
CA ILE A 33 3.35 15.07 0.43
C ILE A 33 4.37 14.36 1.32
N ASN A 34 4.07 13.13 1.74
CA ASN A 34 5.03 12.30 2.46
C ASN A 34 6.31 12.10 1.63
N ARG A 35 7.47 12.42 2.24
CA ARG A 35 8.80 12.25 1.63
C ARG A 35 9.02 10.85 1.05
N LYS A 36 8.50 9.80 1.69
CA LYS A 36 8.62 8.43 1.18
C LYS A 36 7.91 8.29 -0.16
N THR A 37 6.71 8.84 -0.28
CA THR A 37 5.95 8.82 -1.52
C THR A 37 6.68 9.60 -2.62
N VAL A 38 7.18 10.82 -2.33
CA VAL A 38 8.01 11.58 -3.29
C VAL A 38 9.23 10.77 -3.74
N ASN A 39 9.93 10.10 -2.82
CA ASN A 39 11.07 9.26 -3.16
C ASN A 39 10.68 8.09 -4.08
N GLU A 40 9.56 7.41 -3.80
CA GLU A 40 9.06 6.30 -4.63
C GLU A 40 8.77 6.78 -6.06
N TYR A 41 8.05 7.89 -6.23
CA TYR A 41 7.77 8.45 -7.57
C TYR A 41 9.04 8.89 -8.30
N VAL A 42 9.94 9.61 -7.63
CA VAL A 42 11.22 10.05 -8.23
C VAL A 42 12.08 8.86 -8.65
N LEU A 43 12.11 7.78 -7.86
CA LEU A 43 12.84 6.56 -8.19
C LEU A 43 12.25 5.89 -9.45
N HIS A 44 10.94 5.69 -9.49
CA HIS A 44 10.28 5.08 -10.65
C HIS A 44 10.45 5.89 -11.93
N LEU A 45 10.35 7.22 -11.85
CA LEU A 45 10.58 8.09 -13.00
C LEU A 45 12.02 8.00 -13.50
N LYS A 46 13.01 7.87 -12.61
CA LYS A 46 14.41 7.65 -12.97
C LYS A 46 14.67 6.27 -13.60
N GLU A 47 14.03 5.22 -13.09
CA GLU A 47 14.16 3.85 -13.62
C GLU A 47 13.68 3.74 -15.06
N LYS A 48 12.73 4.60 -15.48
CA LYS A 48 12.22 4.69 -16.85
C LYS A 48 13.11 5.53 -17.79
N GLY A 49 14.24 6.02 -17.31
CA GLY A 49 15.38 6.44 -18.13
C GLY A 49 15.29 7.84 -18.73
N LYS A 50 14.36 8.69 -18.29
CA LYS A 50 14.26 10.08 -18.77
C LYS A 50 14.86 11.06 -17.78
N ASP A 51 15.56 12.06 -18.30
CA ASP A 51 15.93 13.23 -17.52
C ASP A 51 14.66 13.99 -17.12
N PHE A 52 14.63 14.58 -15.92
CA PHE A 52 13.43 15.30 -15.46
C PHE A 52 13.09 16.50 -16.34
N SER A 53 14.09 17.03 -17.04
CA SER A 53 13.93 18.08 -18.05
C SER A 53 13.05 17.62 -19.21
N GLU A 54 13.27 16.40 -19.71
CA GLU A 54 12.47 15.81 -20.81
C GLU A 54 11.08 15.37 -20.34
N LEU A 55 10.97 14.93 -19.08
CA LEU A 55 9.68 14.53 -18.49
C LEU A 55 8.73 15.72 -18.30
N LYS A 56 9.27 16.93 -18.13
CA LYS A 56 8.48 18.15 -17.93
C LYS A 56 7.72 18.56 -19.20
N ASP A 57 8.25 18.23 -20.37
CA ASP A 57 7.68 18.62 -21.67
C ASP A 57 6.73 17.56 -22.23
N LEU A 58 6.48 16.47 -21.49
CA LEU A 58 5.52 15.44 -21.88
C LEU A 58 4.08 15.88 -21.57
N ASP A 59 3.18 15.58 -22.50
CA ASP A 59 1.75 15.67 -22.26
C ASP A 59 1.30 14.73 -21.13
N GLU A 60 0.19 15.08 -20.49
CA GLU A 60 -0.38 14.36 -19.35
C GLU A 60 -0.57 12.86 -19.64
N THR A 61 -1.07 12.53 -20.83
CA THR A 61 -1.27 11.14 -21.28
C THR A 61 0.05 10.36 -21.38
N SER A 62 1.09 11.01 -21.89
CA SER A 62 2.43 10.41 -22.01
C SER A 62 3.07 10.25 -20.64
N LEU A 63 2.93 11.23 -19.75
CA LEU A 63 3.41 11.11 -18.37
C LEU A 63 2.71 9.95 -17.65
N ALA A 64 1.40 9.80 -17.82
CA ALA A 64 0.61 8.73 -17.19
C ALA A 64 1.12 7.33 -17.56
N SER A 65 1.56 7.14 -18.81
CA SER A 65 2.10 5.87 -19.29
C SER A 65 3.43 5.46 -18.63
N VAL A 66 4.18 6.45 -18.13
CA VAL A 66 5.49 6.24 -17.47
C VAL A 66 5.31 6.00 -15.97
N LEU A 67 4.19 6.43 -15.40
CA LEU A 67 3.93 6.29 -13.98
C LEU A 67 3.81 4.83 -13.56
N PRO A 68 4.20 4.51 -12.31
CA PRO A 68 3.92 3.20 -11.76
C PRO A 68 2.41 2.99 -11.83
N SER A 69 2.00 1.91 -12.51
CA SER A 69 0.62 1.44 -12.47
C SER A 69 0.20 1.38 -10.99
N PRO A 70 -1.00 1.86 -10.62
CA PRO A 70 -1.44 1.87 -9.23
C PRO A 70 -1.13 0.50 -8.65
N LYS A 71 -0.38 0.45 -7.55
CA LYS A 71 0.02 -0.80 -6.89
C LYS A 71 -1.27 -1.61 -6.71
N VAL A 72 -1.52 -2.55 -7.63
CA VAL A 72 -2.54 -3.56 -7.44
C VAL A 72 -2.03 -4.25 -6.20
N PHE A 73 -2.73 -4.03 -5.09
CA PHE A 73 -2.42 -4.70 -3.86
C PHE A 73 -2.73 -6.18 -4.15
N ASN A 74 -1.75 -6.87 -4.72
CA ASN A 74 -1.77 -8.30 -4.89
C ASN A 74 -1.81 -8.81 -3.46
N LYS A 75 -3.01 -9.18 -3.04
CA LYS A 75 -3.26 -9.81 -1.76
C LYS A 75 -2.22 -10.93 -1.65
N PRO A 76 -1.31 -10.90 -0.67
CA PRO A 76 -0.28 -11.92 -0.57
C PRO A 76 -0.96 -13.29 -0.51
N ASP A 77 -0.34 -14.36 -1.01
CA ASP A 77 -0.97 -15.69 -1.09
C ASP A 77 -1.56 -16.14 0.27
N THR A 78 -0.88 -15.78 1.36
CA THR A 78 -1.35 -15.94 2.75
C THR A 78 -2.73 -15.32 3.04
N TYR A 79 -3.13 -14.25 2.36
CA TYR A 79 -4.44 -13.64 2.49
C TYR A 79 -5.51 -14.50 1.81
N GLN A 80 -5.24 -15.11 0.65
CA GLN A 80 -6.19 -16.01 -0.03
C GLN A 80 -6.43 -17.26 0.82
N GLU A 81 -5.36 -17.88 1.32
CA GLU A 81 -5.44 -19.03 2.23
C GLU A 81 -6.26 -18.71 3.49
N LEU A 82 -6.02 -17.53 4.08
CA LEU A 82 -6.69 -17.09 5.29
C LEU A 82 -8.15 -16.68 5.06
N SER A 83 -8.44 -16.12 3.88
CA SER A 83 -9.82 -15.83 3.46
C SER A 83 -10.64 -17.11 3.25
N GLY A 84 -10.00 -18.20 2.81
CA GLY A 84 -10.63 -19.51 2.68
C GLY A 84 -11.13 -20.08 4.01
N MET A 85 -10.60 -19.62 5.15
CA MET A 85 -10.99 -20.07 6.49
C MET A 85 -12.18 -19.31 7.08
N PHE A 86 -12.66 -18.23 6.45
CA PHE A 86 -13.79 -17.45 6.96
C PHE A 86 -15.05 -18.27 7.28
N PRO A 87 -15.44 -19.32 6.50
CA PRO A 87 -16.57 -20.16 6.85
C PRO A 87 -16.39 -20.90 8.19
N GLU A 88 -15.19 -21.38 8.50
CA GLU A 88 -14.88 -22.08 9.76
C GLU A 88 -14.86 -21.11 10.94
N PHE A 89 -14.36 -19.89 10.71
CA PHE A 89 -14.40 -18.82 11.70
C PHE A 89 -15.83 -18.41 12.04
N LYS A 90 -16.70 -18.30 11.02
CA LYS A 90 -18.12 -17.98 11.22
C LYS A 90 -18.84 -19.04 12.05
N ARG A 91 -18.59 -20.32 11.80
CA ARG A 91 -19.14 -21.42 12.62
C ARG A 91 -18.62 -21.36 14.06
N SER A 92 -17.32 -21.10 14.24
CA SER A 92 -16.71 -21.01 15.56
C SER A 92 -17.25 -19.82 16.38
N MET A 93 -17.52 -18.68 15.72
CA MET A 93 -18.14 -17.49 16.33
C MET A 93 -19.55 -17.75 16.89
N GLN A 94 -20.26 -18.74 16.34
CA GLN A 94 -21.62 -19.09 16.77
C GLN A 94 -21.65 -20.05 17.97
N SER A 95 -20.48 -20.54 18.43
CA SER A 95 -20.40 -21.46 19.56
C SER A 95 -20.28 -20.74 20.91
N SER A 96 -20.92 -21.27 21.94
CA SER A 96 -20.78 -20.76 23.32
C SER A 96 -19.36 -21.01 23.83
N GLY A 97 -18.65 -19.98 24.27
CA GLY A 97 -17.23 -20.06 24.67
C GLY A 97 -16.25 -19.56 23.62
N PHE A 98 -16.76 -18.96 22.53
CA PHE A 98 -15.94 -18.34 21.51
C PHE A 98 -15.09 -17.18 22.04
N THR A 99 -13.82 -17.15 21.64
CA THR A 99 -12.96 -15.99 21.80
C THR A 99 -12.16 -15.70 20.53
N TYR A 100 -11.81 -14.44 20.31
CA TYR A 100 -10.93 -14.04 19.20
C TYR A 100 -9.52 -14.68 19.30
N LEU A 101 -9.10 -15.10 20.51
CA LEU A 101 -7.85 -15.84 20.70
C LEU A 101 -7.91 -17.21 20.01
N ASN A 102 -9.05 -17.90 20.05
CA ASN A 102 -9.20 -19.22 19.42
C ASN A 102 -8.99 -19.14 17.89
N ILE A 103 -9.55 -18.12 17.23
CA ILE A 103 -9.36 -17.87 15.79
C ILE A 103 -7.90 -17.55 15.48
N TRP A 104 -7.25 -16.76 16.33
CA TRP A 104 -5.84 -16.43 16.18
C TRP A 104 -4.97 -17.68 16.25
N GLU A 105 -5.19 -18.57 17.23
CA GLU A 105 -4.43 -19.81 17.37
C GLU A 105 -4.64 -20.75 16.18
N LEU A 106 -5.88 -20.91 15.71
CA LEU A 106 -6.21 -21.69 14.51
C LEU A 106 -5.51 -21.14 13.26
N SER A 107 -5.53 -19.82 13.08
CA SER A 107 -4.88 -19.17 11.93
C SER A 107 -3.35 -19.36 11.93
N ILE A 108 -2.73 -19.37 13.12
CA ILE A 108 -1.29 -19.61 13.27
C ILE A 108 -0.91 -21.05 12.99
N GLN A 109 -1.69 -22.01 13.53
CA GLN A 109 -1.44 -23.44 13.32
C GLN A 109 -1.50 -23.80 11.83
N ARG A 110 -2.43 -23.21 11.08
CA ARG A 110 -2.63 -23.51 9.66
C ARG A 110 -1.56 -22.92 8.75
N ILE A 111 -1.10 -21.71 9.03
CA ILE A 111 -0.17 -20.95 8.16
C ILE A 111 1.30 -21.20 8.58
N GLY A 112 1.53 -21.95 9.66
CA GLY A 112 2.89 -22.21 10.18
C GLY A 112 3.61 -20.93 10.63
N ALA A 113 2.88 -19.87 10.98
CA ALA A 113 3.43 -18.55 11.18
C ALA A 113 3.94 -18.34 12.62
N SER A 114 5.16 -17.81 12.78
CA SER A 114 5.68 -17.46 14.11
C SER A 114 4.85 -16.37 14.80
N ARG A 115 4.52 -16.59 16.09
CA ARG A 115 3.72 -15.68 16.96
C ARG A 115 4.20 -14.23 16.98
N ARG A 116 5.45 -13.97 16.61
CA ARG A 116 6.13 -12.67 16.78
C ARG A 116 5.91 -11.70 15.62
N GLY A 117 5.51 -12.17 14.44
CA GLY A 117 5.73 -11.43 13.19
C GLY A 117 4.57 -10.64 12.58
N ARG A 118 3.30 -10.89 12.95
CA ARG A 118 2.17 -10.39 12.12
C ARG A 118 0.96 -9.90 12.91
N LYS A 119 1.17 -8.97 13.84
CA LYS A 119 0.07 -8.20 14.47
C LYS A 119 -0.86 -7.55 13.43
N SER A 120 -0.30 -7.15 12.28
CA SER A 120 -1.04 -6.52 11.18
C SER A 120 -2.10 -7.43 10.55
N LEU A 121 -1.80 -8.70 10.28
CA LEU A 121 -2.76 -9.64 9.66
C LEU A 121 -3.90 -9.99 10.62
N VAL A 122 -3.60 -10.11 11.91
CA VAL A 122 -4.60 -10.40 12.95
C VAL A 122 -5.52 -9.22 13.15
N LEU A 123 -4.98 -8.00 13.18
CA LEU A 123 -5.79 -6.78 13.24
C LEU A 123 -6.70 -6.67 12.01
N HIS A 124 -6.16 -6.95 10.82
CA HIS A 124 -6.95 -6.96 9.58
C HIS A 124 -8.05 -8.03 9.61
N MET A 125 -7.73 -9.23 10.09
CA MET A 125 -8.69 -10.32 10.23
C MET A 125 -9.78 -10.00 11.26
N MET A 126 -9.43 -9.38 12.40
CA MET A 126 -10.40 -8.94 13.40
C MET A 126 -11.29 -7.79 12.89
N ILE A 127 -10.75 -6.88 12.07
CA ILE A 127 -11.53 -5.84 11.40
C ILE A 127 -12.51 -6.49 10.40
N VAL A 128 -12.01 -7.36 9.51
CA VAL A 128 -12.85 -8.04 8.51
C VAL A 128 -13.93 -8.92 9.16
N LEU A 129 -13.62 -9.63 10.24
CA LEU A 129 -14.59 -10.46 10.97
C LEU A 129 -15.57 -9.66 11.83
N ARG A 130 -15.27 -8.39 12.17
CA ARG A 130 -16.22 -7.50 12.85
C ARG A 130 -17.31 -6.99 11.91
N ASP A 131 -17.01 -6.91 10.61
CA ASP A 131 -17.91 -6.39 9.58
C ASP A 131 -18.71 -7.51 8.84
N LEU A 132 -18.60 -8.77 9.27
CA LEU A 132 -19.26 -9.98 8.72
C LEU A 132 -20.35 -10.53 9.65
#